data_AF-A0A8S9LW42-F1
#
_entry.id   AF-A0A8S9LW42-F1
#
_cell.length_a   1.000
_cell.length_b   1.000
_cell.length_c   1.000
_cell.angle_alpha   90.00
_cell.angle_beta   90.00
_cell.angle_gamma   90.00
#
_symmetry.space_group_name_H-M   'P 1'
#
loop_
_entity.id
_entity.type
_entity.pdbx_description
1 polymer ?
#
loop_
_entity_poly.entity_id
_entity_poly.type
_entity_poly.pdbx_seq_one_letter_code
_entity_poly.pdbx_strand_id
1 'polypeptide(L)'
;MHWGIITIIVVFTFFNLVVFIGFYKVKSWTRKLNNGTNEYSDSDGQLMLRFNLDMILLATADFLPENKLGQGGFGTVYKGTLLNGKEIAVKRLARGSEGDIEFRNEVLLLTRLQHKNLVKLLGFCNEGDEEILVYEFVSHSSLDRFIFGKTSKDHSRNRTFI
;
A
#
# COMPACT_ATOMS: atom_id res chain seq x y z
N MET A 1 41.89 -14.09 37.83
CA MET A 1 40.80 -13.09 37.81
C MET A 1 40.76 -12.27 36.52
N HIS A 2 41.90 -11.84 35.97
CA HIS A 2 41.97 -11.00 34.76
C HIS A 2 41.33 -11.63 33.50
N TRP A 3 41.57 -12.93 33.25
CA TRP A 3 41.03 -13.63 32.06
C TRP A 3 39.50 -13.71 32.01
N GLY A 4 38.82 -13.73 33.16
CA GLY A 4 37.36 -13.76 33.22
C GLY A 4 36.70 -12.42 32.88
N ILE A 5 37.39 -11.30 33.10
CA ILE A 5 36.88 -9.96 32.77
C ILE A 5 36.99 -9.72 31.25
N ILE A 6 38.10 -10.15 30.64
CA ILE A 6 38.33 -10.02 29.21
C ILE A 6 37.26 -10.75 28.40
N THR A 7 36.90 -11.98 28.79
CA THR A 7 35.90 -12.77 28.07
C THR A 7 34.51 -12.11 28.09
N ILE A 8 34.11 -11.53 29.22
CA ILE A 8 32.83 -10.81 29.35
C ILE A 8 32.79 -9.58 28.43
N ILE A 9 33.88 -8.81 28.38
CA ILE A 9 33.97 -7.63 27.51
C ILE A 9 33.85 -8.02 26.04
N VAL A 10 34.55 -9.09 25.62
CA VAL A 10 34.51 -9.56 24.23
C VAL A 10 33.12 -10.03 23.82
N VAL A 11 32.41 -10.76 24.68
CA VAL A 11 31.04 -11.20 24.40
C VAL A 11 30.09 -10.00 24.30
N PHE A 12 30.23 -9.03 25.20
CA PHE A 12 29.38 -7.83 25.20
C PHE A 12 29.61 -6.98 23.95
N THR A 13 30.86 -6.75 23.53
CA THR A 13 31.15 -5.97 22.32
C THR A 13 30.69 -6.69 21.06
N PHE A 14 30.85 -8.01 20.98
CA PHE A 14 30.35 -8.80 19.87
C PHE A 14 28.81 -8.74 19.77
N PHE A 15 28.11 -8.86 20.90
CA PHE A 15 26.66 -8.72 20.94
C PHE A 15 26.21 -7.32 20.47
N ASN A 16 26.84 -6.26 20.98
CA ASN A 16 26.55 -4.90 20.53
C ASN A 16 26.85 -4.70 19.04
N LEU A 17 27.91 -5.30 18.51
CA LEU A 17 28.25 -5.24 17.08
C LEU A 17 27.18 -5.92 16.22
N VAL A 18 26.66 -7.08 16.62
CA VAL A 18 25.57 -7.77 15.89
C VAL A 18 24.29 -6.95 15.91
N VAL A 19 23.90 -6.40 17.07
CA VAL A 19 22.72 -5.51 17.19
C VAL A 19 22.90 -4.25 16.34
N PHE A 20 24.09 -3.65 16.35
CA PHE A 20 24.41 -2.47 15.56
C PHE A 20 24.34 -2.79 14.06
N ILE A 21 24.92 -3.89 13.59
CA ILE A 21 24.82 -4.32 12.18
C ILE A 21 23.36 -4.55 11.79
N GLY A 22 22.57 -5.20 12.64
CA GLY A 22 21.13 -5.41 12.43
C GLY A 22 20.37 -4.09 12.32
N PHE A 23 20.60 -3.16 13.24
CA PHE A 23 19.98 -1.84 13.25
C PHE A 23 20.40 -1.00 12.03
N TYR A 24 21.68 -1.04 11.64
CA TYR A 24 22.16 -0.36 10.44
C TYR A 24 21.57 -0.96 9.17
N LYS A 25 21.42 -2.29 9.08
CA LYS A 25 20.72 -2.93 7.96
C LYS A 25 19.24 -2.56 7.92
N VAL A 26 18.54 -2.59 9.05
CA VAL A 26 17.13 -2.14 9.14
C VAL A 26 17.00 -0.69 8.68
N LYS A 27 17.76 0.23 9.27
CA LYS A 27 17.72 1.65 8.91
C LYS A 27 18.17 1.89 7.47
N SER A 28 19.11 1.10 6.94
CA SER A 28 19.53 1.17 5.55
C SER A 28 18.48 0.64 4.57
N TRP A 29 17.76 -0.42 4.95
CA TRP A 29 16.70 -1.01 4.14
C TRP A 29 15.47 -0.09 4.10
N THR A 30 15.06 0.47 5.24
CA THR A 30 13.96 1.46 5.30
C THR A 30 14.23 2.69 4.43
N ARG A 31 15.49 3.17 4.38
CA ARG A 31 15.88 4.28 3.50
C ARG A 31 15.74 3.94 2.01
N LYS A 32 16.07 2.71 1.62
CA LYS A 32 15.99 2.28 0.21
C LYS A 32 14.54 2.24 -0.28
N LEU A 33 13.62 1.80 0.57
CA LEU A 33 12.18 1.78 0.30
C LEU A 33 11.61 3.19 0.16
N ASN A 34 12.00 4.13 1.02
CA ASN A 34 11.50 5.51 0.97
C ASN A 34 11.85 6.26 -0.34
N ASN A 35 12.90 5.82 -1.05
CA ASN A 35 13.35 6.45 -2.31
C ASN A 35 12.78 5.75 -3.57
N GLY A 36 12.01 4.68 -3.44
CA GLY A 36 11.61 3.83 -4.58
C GLY A 36 10.38 4.30 -5.37
N THR A 37 9.89 5.53 -5.15
CA THR A 37 8.75 6.07 -5.91
C THR A 37 9.28 6.82 -7.13
N ASN A 38 8.92 6.37 -8.32
CA ASN A 38 9.24 7.09 -9.54
C ASN A 38 8.04 7.92 -9.98
N GLU A 39 8.27 9.18 -10.33
CA GLU A 39 7.24 10.02 -10.94
C GLU A 39 6.99 9.53 -12.37
N TYR A 40 5.77 9.09 -12.65
CA TYR A 40 5.29 8.73 -13.97
C TYR A 40 4.43 9.88 -14.48
N SER A 41 4.83 10.47 -15.60
CA SER A 41 4.05 11.52 -16.28
C SER A 41 3.28 10.89 -17.44
N ASP A 42 1.95 11.00 -17.41
CA ASP A 42 1.12 10.70 -18.57
C ASP A 42 1.26 11.82 -19.62
N SER A 43 0.86 11.54 -20.86
CA SER A 43 0.93 12.46 -22.01
C SER A 43 0.14 13.76 -21.82
N ASP A 44 -0.78 13.81 -20.85
CA ASP A 44 -1.57 14.99 -20.48
C ASP A 44 -0.92 15.82 -19.33
N GLY A 45 0.29 15.47 -18.90
CA GLY A 45 1.02 16.21 -17.86
C GLY A 45 0.58 15.92 -16.42
N GLN A 46 -0.30 14.92 -16.21
CA GLN A 46 -0.60 14.43 -14.86
C GLN A 46 0.49 13.51 -14.33
N LEU A 47 0.98 13.84 -13.14
CA LEU A 47 2.03 13.13 -12.43
C LEU A 47 1.40 12.08 -11.50
N MET A 48 1.58 10.81 -11.83
CA MET A 48 1.23 9.66 -11.00
C MET A 48 2.48 9.05 -10.39
N LEU A 49 2.37 8.47 -9.19
CA LEU A 49 3.51 7.80 -8.57
C LEU A 49 3.52 6.32 -8.96
N ARG A 50 4.63 5.83 -9.51
CA ARG A 50 4.86 4.38 -9.62
C ARG A 50 5.47 3.87 -8.32
N PHE A 51 4.71 3.05 -7.61
CA PHE A 51 5.14 2.38 -6.38
C PHE A 51 5.83 1.06 -6.71
N ASN A 52 6.83 0.72 -5.91
CA ASN A 52 7.45 -0.60 -5.93
C ASN A 52 6.64 -1.59 -5.09
N LEU A 53 6.59 -2.86 -5.49
CA LEU A 53 5.80 -3.88 -4.81
C LEU A 53 6.21 -4.02 -3.33
N ASP A 54 7.50 -3.95 -3.01
CA ASP A 54 8.01 -4.04 -1.64
C ASP A 54 7.41 -2.96 -0.72
N MET A 55 7.17 -1.75 -1.26
CA MET A 55 6.53 -0.68 -0.50
C MET A 55 5.06 -0.99 -0.21
N ILE A 56 4.35 -1.54 -1.17
CA ILE A 56 2.93 -1.90 -1.01
C ILE A 56 2.80 -3.06 -0.02
N LEU A 57 3.67 -4.06 -0.11
CA LEU A 57 3.73 -5.17 0.84
C LEU A 57 3.99 -4.66 2.25
N LEU A 58 4.96 -3.78 2.45
CA LEU A 58 5.18 -3.18 3.77
C LEU A 58 4.00 -2.34 4.25
N ALA A 59 3.39 -1.55 3.37
CA ALA A 59 2.29 -0.68 3.75
C ALA A 59 1.03 -1.46 4.12
N THR A 60 0.78 -2.59 3.47
CA THR A 60 -0.40 -3.45 3.69
C THR A 60 -0.14 -4.61 4.65
N ALA A 61 1.09 -4.71 5.16
CA ALA A 61 1.60 -5.88 5.89
C ALA A 61 1.34 -7.18 5.12
N ASP A 62 1.86 -7.28 3.90
CA ASP A 62 1.73 -8.44 2.99
C ASP A 62 0.26 -8.83 2.71
N PHE A 63 -0.58 -7.82 2.45
CA PHE A 63 -2.02 -8.00 2.20
C PHE A 63 -2.74 -8.81 3.28
N LEU A 64 -2.37 -8.59 4.55
CA LEU A 64 -3.00 -9.28 5.69
C LEU A 64 -4.54 -9.15 5.62
N PRO A 65 -5.29 -10.24 5.88
CA PRO A 65 -6.75 -10.22 5.85
C PRO A 65 -7.38 -9.21 6.81
N GLU A 66 -6.70 -8.88 7.93
CA GLU A 66 -7.19 -7.86 8.86
C GLU A 66 -7.26 -6.46 8.25
N ASN A 67 -6.42 -6.20 7.24
CA ASN A 67 -6.39 -4.92 6.53
C ASN A 67 -7.39 -4.89 5.36
N LYS A 68 -8.11 -5.97 5.08
CA LYS A 68 -9.06 -6.02 3.97
C LYS A 68 -10.25 -5.09 4.22
N LEU A 69 -10.45 -4.15 3.30
CA LEU A 69 -11.59 -3.24 3.29
C LEU A 69 -12.77 -3.86 2.53
N GLY A 70 -12.51 -4.54 1.40
CA GLY A 70 -13.56 -5.16 0.60
C GLY A 70 -13.04 -6.03 -0.55
N GLN A 71 -13.94 -6.76 -1.21
CA GLN A 71 -13.63 -7.57 -2.38
C GLN A 71 -14.83 -7.62 -3.31
N GLY A 72 -14.56 -7.54 -4.62
CA GLY A 72 -15.55 -7.67 -5.69
C GLY A 72 -14.95 -8.37 -6.92
N GLY A 73 -15.64 -8.29 -8.05
CA GLY A 73 -15.15 -8.83 -9.33
C GLY A 73 -13.86 -8.17 -9.80
N PHE A 74 -13.69 -6.89 -9.47
CA PHE A 74 -12.56 -6.04 -9.84
C PHE A 74 -11.36 -6.15 -8.88
N GLY A 75 -11.28 -7.24 -8.11
CA GLY A 75 -10.20 -7.48 -7.16
C GLY A 75 -10.53 -7.15 -5.69
N THR A 76 -9.48 -7.00 -4.89
CA THR A 76 -9.55 -6.86 -3.42
C THR A 76 -8.91 -5.55 -2.97
N VAL A 77 -9.56 -4.86 -2.05
CA VAL A 77 -9.11 -3.58 -1.50
C VAL A 77 -8.61 -3.78 -0.07
N TYR A 78 -7.42 -3.28 0.21
CA TYR A 78 -6.78 -3.32 1.53
C TYR A 78 -6.48 -1.91 2.03
N LYS A 79 -6.52 -1.72 3.34
CA LYS A 79 -5.98 -0.55 4.01
C LYS A 79 -4.47 -0.71 4.12
N GLY A 80 -3.72 0.37 3.92
CA GLY A 80 -2.29 0.39 4.17
C GLY A 80 -1.83 1.71 4.77
N THR A 81 -0.63 1.70 5.34
CA THR A 81 0.04 2.92 5.83
C THR A 81 1.43 3.00 5.22
N LEU A 82 1.68 4.04 4.43
CA LEU A 82 3.00 4.30 3.86
C LEU A 82 4.02 4.64 4.97
N LEU A 83 5.31 4.51 4.69
CA LEU A 83 6.39 4.80 5.66
C LEU A 83 6.37 6.25 6.18
N ASN A 84 5.82 7.18 5.40
CA ASN A 84 5.62 8.57 5.81
C ASN A 84 4.39 8.79 6.71
N GLY A 85 3.69 7.71 7.09
CA GLY A 85 2.48 7.75 7.92
C GLY A 85 1.19 8.02 7.16
N LYS A 86 1.24 8.20 5.83
CA LYS A 86 0.03 8.44 5.03
C LYS A 86 -0.78 7.14 4.89
N GLU A 87 -2.04 7.19 5.30
CA GLU A 87 -2.99 6.11 5.07
C GLU A 87 -3.41 6.05 3.60
N ILE A 88 -3.48 4.83 3.06
CA ILE A 88 -3.80 4.55 1.67
C ILE A 88 -4.80 3.39 1.55
N ALA A 89 -5.56 3.38 0.46
CA ALA A 89 -6.34 2.22 0.03
C ALA A 89 -5.65 1.57 -1.18
N VAL A 90 -5.41 0.28 -1.09
CA VAL A 90 -4.66 -0.50 -2.08
C VAL A 90 -5.62 -1.48 -2.74
N LYS A 91 -5.97 -1.22 -4.00
CA LYS A 91 -6.80 -2.12 -4.81
C LYS A 91 -5.89 -3.03 -5.61
N ARG A 92 -5.84 -4.31 -5.24
CA ARG A 92 -5.13 -5.37 -5.96
C ARG A 92 -6.11 -6.01 -6.94
N LEU A 93 -5.83 -5.87 -8.23
CA LEU A 93 -6.72 -6.35 -9.30
C LEU A 93 -6.71 -7.88 -9.40
N ALA A 94 -7.77 -8.44 -9.98
CA ALA A 94 -7.86 -9.87 -10.20
C ALA A 94 -6.85 -10.31 -11.28
N ARG A 95 -6.24 -11.48 -11.10
CA ARG A 95 -5.29 -12.04 -12.08
C ARG A 95 -6.04 -12.53 -13.31
N GLY A 96 -5.59 -12.14 -14.50
CA GLY A 96 -6.10 -12.63 -15.79
C GLY A 96 -6.29 -11.50 -16.81
N SER A 97 -6.74 -11.86 -18.02
CA SER A 97 -6.92 -10.92 -19.14
C SER A 97 -7.89 -9.77 -18.83
N GLU A 98 -8.82 -9.97 -17.90
CA GLU A 98 -9.75 -8.95 -17.44
C GLU A 98 -9.05 -7.90 -16.54
N GLY A 99 -8.09 -8.33 -15.72
CA GLY A 99 -7.28 -7.46 -14.86
C GLY A 99 -6.47 -6.43 -15.64
N ASP A 100 -5.72 -6.87 -16.65
CA ASP A 100 -4.89 -5.98 -17.49
C ASP A 100 -5.72 -4.89 -18.20
N ILE A 101 -6.92 -5.26 -18.67
CA ILE A 101 -7.84 -4.33 -19.35
C ILE A 101 -8.41 -3.35 -18.34
N GLU A 102 -8.82 -3.83 -17.17
CA GLU A 102 -9.31 -3.00 -16.07
C GLU A 102 -8.24 -2.04 -15.56
N PHE A 103 -7.01 -2.51 -15.38
CA PHE A 103 -5.87 -1.70 -14.98
C PHE A 103 -5.64 -0.55 -15.95
N ARG A 104 -5.53 -0.85 -17.25
CA ARG A 104 -5.32 0.16 -18.29
C ARG A 104 -6.48 1.15 -18.38
N ASN A 105 -7.71 0.67 -18.30
CA ASN A 105 -8.90 1.52 -18.32
C ASN A 105 -8.95 2.43 -17.10
N GLU A 106 -8.72 1.89 -15.91
CA GLU A 106 -8.80 2.63 -14.65
C GLU A 106 -7.67 3.68 -14.58
N VAL A 107 -6.44 3.32 -14.95
CA VAL A 107 -5.33 4.28 -15.08
C VAL A 107 -5.67 5.38 -16.09
N LEU A 108 -6.14 5.04 -17.30
CA LEU A 108 -6.44 6.01 -18.37
C LEU A 108 -7.66 6.90 -18.07
N LEU A 109 -8.67 6.38 -17.37
CA LEU A 109 -9.84 7.15 -16.96
C LEU A 109 -9.51 8.09 -15.79
N LEU A 110 -8.72 7.61 -14.83
CA LEU A 110 -8.37 8.38 -13.64
C LEU A 110 -7.29 9.41 -13.90
N THR A 111 -6.43 9.24 -14.92
CA THR A 111 -5.60 10.34 -15.45
C THR A 111 -6.42 11.45 -16.08
N ARG A 112 -7.73 11.28 -16.31
CA ARG A 112 -8.59 12.34 -16.87
C ARG A 112 -9.58 12.93 -15.87
N LEU A 113 -9.76 12.30 -14.70
CA LEU A 113 -10.82 12.61 -13.75
C LEU A 113 -10.26 13.04 -12.39
N GLN A 114 -9.61 14.20 -12.33
CA GLN A 114 -9.27 14.85 -11.06
C GLN A 114 -10.39 15.80 -10.63
N HIS A 115 -11.48 15.24 -10.11
CA HIS A 115 -12.56 16.06 -9.53
C HIS A 115 -12.52 15.98 -7.99
N LYS A 116 -12.81 17.10 -7.32
CA LYS A 116 -12.84 17.25 -5.85
C LYS A 116 -13.79 16.28 -5.09
N ASN A 117 -14.61 15.53 -5.81
CA ASN A 117 -15.61 14.60 -5.26
C ASN A 117 -15.29 13.12 -5.59
N LEU A 118 -14.14 12.84 -6.20
CA LEU A 118 -13.68 11.48 -6.50
C LEU A 118 -12.47 11.17 -5.60
N VAL A 119 -12.37 9.92 -5.16
CA VAL A 119 -11.21 9.47 -4.36
C VAL A 119 -9.96 9.61 -5.22
N LYS A 120 -8.94 10.29 -4.69
CA LYS A 120 -7.72 10.61 -5.44
C LYS A 120 -6.88 9.35 -5.66
N LEU A 121 -6.62 9.00 -6.92
CA LEU A 121 -5.57 8.04 -7.28
C LEU A 121 -4.20 8.68 -7.03
N LEU A 122 -3.41 8.08 -6.16
CA LEU A 122 -2.05 8.53 -5.84
C LEU A 122 -1.03 7.92 -6.81
N GLY A 123 -1.31 6.73 -7.31
CA GLY A 123 -0.38 6.02 -8.16
C GLY A 123 -0.74 4.55 -8.38
N PHE A 124 0.19 3.81 -8.96
CA PHE A 124 0.01 2.40 -9.29
C PHE A 124 1.29 1.59 -9.05
N CYS A 125 1.14 0.28 -8.95
CA CYS A 125 2.24 -0.68 -9.04
C CYS A 125 1.88 -1.71 -10.11
N ASN A 126 2.81 -1.91 -11.05
CA ASN A 126 2.76 -2.98 -12.04
C ASN A 126 4.16 -3.60 -12.06
N GLU A 127 4.31 -4.70 -11.33
CA GLU A 127 5.54 -5.47 -11.17
C GLU A 127 5.21 -6.97 -11.18
N GLY A 128 5.78 -7.71 -12.13
CA GLY A 128 5.44 -9.12 -12.32
C GLY A 128 3.98 -9.30 -12.74
N ASP A 129 3.25 -10.15 -12.01
CA ASP A 129 1.81 -10.41 -12.22
C ASP A 129 0.91 -9.60 -11.27
N GLU A 130 1.47 -8.58 -10.61
CA GLU A 130 0.75 -7.75 -9.65
C GLU A 130 0.39 -6.40 -10.28
N GLU A 131 -0.90 -6.20 -10.50
CA GLU A 131 -1.48 -4.93 -10.91
C GLU A 131 -2.26 -4.32 -9.75
N ILE A 132 -1.78 -3.17 -9.29
CA ILE A 132 -2.24 -2.54 -8.05
C ILE A 132 -2.45 -1.05 -8.27
N LEU A 133 -3.55 -0.55 -7.72
CA LEU A 133 -3.88 0.87 -7.69
C LEU A 133 -3.85 1.38 -6.26
N VAL A 134 -3.24 2.55 -6.07
CA VAL A 134 -3.01 3.16 -4.76
C VAL A 134 -3.81 4.44 -4.66
N TYR A 135 -4.81 4.44 -3.79
CA TYR A 135 -5.72 5.54 -3.55
C TYR A 135 -5.44 6.23 -2.21
N GLU A 136 -5.85 7.48 -2.12
CA GLU A 136 -5.99 8.16 -0.84
C GLU A 136 -7.06 7.48 0.01
N PHE A 137 -6.70 7.12 1.25
CA PHE A 137 -7.67 6.58 2.18
C PHE A 137 -8.54 7.71 2.74
N VAL A 138 -9.85 7.62 2.53
CA VAL A 138 -10.82 8.58 3.08
C VAL A 138 -11.51 7.91 4.28
N SER A 139 -11.13 8.31 5.49
CA SER A 139 -11.74 7.85 6.72
C SER A 139 -13.17 8.40 6.85
N HIS A 140 -14.16 7.66 6.35
CA HIS A 140 -15.59 7.83 6.62
C HIS A 140 -16.13 9.27 6.71
N SER A 141 -16.53 9.85 5.58
CA SER A 141 -17.62 10.83 5.56
C SER A 141 -18.48 10.71 4.30
N SER A 142 -19.72 10.29 4.52
CA SER A 142 -20.96 10.75 3.85
C SER A 142 -21.50 10.16 2.54
N LEU A 143 -21.01 9.06 1.94
CA LEU A 143 -21.82 8.38 0.90
C LEU A 143 -22.67 7.25 1.45
N ASP A 144 -22.08 6.37 2.26
CA ASP A 144 -22.77 5.21 2.85
C ASP A 144 -23.97 5.63 3.73
N ARG A 145 -23.81 6.73 4.48
CA ARG A 145 -24.84 7.26 5.39
C ARG A 145 -25.96 8.03 4.67
N PHE A 146 -25.68 8.56 3.47
CA PHE A 146 -26.60 9.42 2.71
C PHE A 146 -27.37 8.64 1.65
N ILE A 147 -26.73 7.63 1.03
CA ILE A 147 -27.36 6.69 0.10
C ILE A 147 -28.20 5.64 0.84
N PHE A 148 -27.74 5.15 2.00
CA PHE A 148 -28.39 4.03 2.71
C PHE A 148 -29.03 4.43 4.05
N GLY A 149 -29.28 5.73 4.26
CA GLY A 149 -29.80 6.28 5.50
C GLY A 149 -31.21 5.81 5.92
N LYS A 150 -31.93 5.04 5.10
CA LYS A 150 -33.16 4.33 5.49
C LYS A 150 -33.42 3.12 4.57
N THR A 151 -32.84 1.97 4.87
CA THR A 151 -33.55 0.69 4.68
C THR A 151 -33.08 -0.34 5.70
N SER A 152 -33.95 -0.56 6.66
CA SER A 152 -33.91 -1.70 7.58
C SER A 152 -33.97 -3.03 6.81
N LYS A 153 -33.14 -3.97 7.29
CA LYS A 153 -33.19 -5.43 7.13
C LYS A 153 -32.76 -6.05 5.79
N ASP A 154 -31.68 -6.83 5.95
CA ASP A 154 -31.49 -8.19 5.45
C ASP A 154 -30.78 -8.41 4.09
N HIS A 155 -30.01 -9.51 4.11
CA HIS A 155 -29.36 -10.25 3.04
C HIS A 155 -28.09 -9.69 2.38
N SER A 156 -26.98 -10.35 2.73
CA SER A 156 -25.85 -10.74 1.87
C SER A 156 -25.79 -10.09 0.49
N ARG A 157 -24.80 -9.20 0.27
CA ARG A 157 -24.14 -8.98 -1.03
C ARG A 157 -22.97 -7.99 -0.92
N ASN A 158 -21.88 -8.37 -1.59
CA ASN A 158 -20.71 -7.62 -2.04
C ASN A 158 -20.67 -6.11 -1.71
N ARG A 159 -19.69 -5.72 -0.88
CA ARG A 159 -19.36 -4.32 -0.60
C ARG A 159 -18.26 -3.87 -1.57
N THR A 160 -18.63 -3.03 -2.52
CA THR A 160 -17.70 -2.30 -3.39
C THR A 160 -17.15 -1.11 -2.61
N PHE A 161 -15.85 -1.09 -2.37
CA PHE A 161 -15.13 0.11 -1.97
C PHE A 161 -14.38 0.64 -3.19
N ILE A 162 -15.08 1.45 -3.98
CA ILE A 162 -14.55 2.49 -4.88
C ILE A 162 -15.69 3.47 -5.17
#